data_AF-A0A1W9V5I4-F1
#
_entry.id   AF-A0A1W9V5I4-F1
#
_cell.length_a   1.000
_cell.length_b   1.000
_cell.length_c   1.000
_cell.angle_alpha   90.00
_cell.angle_beta   90.00
_cell.angle_gamma   90.00
#
_symmetry.space_group_name_H-M   'P 1'
#
loop_
_entity.id
_entity.type
_entity.pdbx_description
1 polymer ?
#
loop_
_entity_poly.entity_id
_entity_poly.type
_entity_poly.pdbx_seq_one_letter_code
_entity_poly.pdbx_strand_id
1 'polypeptide(L)'
;MSSQTLPPISNKHQISALQLDVPPRLLLGPGPSNAHPRVLQALGMRQVGHLDPSFITLMNEVQELLRYAWQTDNQLTVPVSGTGSAAMEASLANTVEPGDVVLVGVNGYFGERLCDMAGR
;
A
#
# COMPACT_ATOMS: atom_id res chain seq x y z
N MET A 1 -17.49 -42.58 -4.30
CA MET A 1 -16.61 -41.42 -4.09
C MET A 1 -15.79 -41.23 -5.36
N SER A 2 -16.20 -40.34 -6.25
CA SER A 2 -15.50 -40.08 -7.51
C SER A 2 -14.19 -39.37 -7.25
N SER A 3 -13.08 -40.06 -7.53
CA SER A 3 -11.74 -39.48 -7.57
C SER A 3 -11.71 -38.39 -8.65
N GLN A 4 -11.74 -37.12 -8.25
CA GLN A 4 -11.46 -36.03 -9.19
C GLN A 4 -9.95 -35.94 -9.37
N THR A 5 -9.46 -36.36 -10.53
CA THR A 5 -8.09 -36.11 -10.97
C THR A 5 -7.93 -34.62 -11.23
N LEU A 6 -7.07 -33.96 -10.45
CA LEU A 6 -6.71 -32.56 -10.68
C LEU A 6 -6.12 -32.39 -12.09
N PRO A 7 -6.45 -31.30 -12.80
CA PRO A 7 -5.89 -31.04 -14.12
C PRO A 7 -4.36 -30.92 -14.05
N PRO A 8 -3.62 -31.35 -15.10
CA PRO A 8 -2.17 -31.27 -15.11
C PRO A 8 -1.69 -29.82 -15.03
N ILE A 9 -0.66 -29.58 -14.23
CA ILE A 9 -0.01 -28.26 -14.13
C ILE A 9 0.68 -27.97 -15.48
N SER A 10 0.28 -26.88 -16.14
CA SER A 10 0.87 -26.46 -17.40
C SER A 10 2.14 -25.65 -17.18
N ASN A 11 3.26 -26.12 -17.72
CA ASN A 11 4.53 -25.37 -17.71
C ASN A 11 4.66 -24.38 -18.89
N LYS A 12 3.55 -24.06 -19.59
CA LYS A 12 3.56 -23.19 -20.79
C LYS A 12 4.24 -21.83 -20.56
N HIS A 13 4.19 -21.31 -19.34
CA HIS A 13 4.77 -20.02 -18.95
C HIS A 13 5.94 -20.15 -17.98
N GLN A 14 6.46 -21.36 -17.76
CA GLN A 14 7.63 -21.57 -16.92
C GLN A 14 8.87 -21.06 -17.65
N ILE A 15 9.50 -20.02 -17.09
CA ILE A 15 10.78 -19.49 -17.56
C ILE A 15 11.88 -19.79 -16.56
N SER A 16 13.12 -19.96 -17.04
CA SER A 16 14.30 -19.95 -16.18
C SER A 16 14.73 -18.50 -15.99
N ALA A 17 14.30 -17.89 -14.89
CA ALA A 17 14.70 -16.53 -14.53
C ALA A 17 16.03 -16.54 -13.78
N LEU A 18 16.92 -15.61 -14.12
CA LEU A 18 18.15 -15.35 -13.36
C LEU A 18 17.81 -14.54 -12.09
N GLN A 19 18.78 -14.50 -11.17
CA GLN A 19 18.71 -13.61 -10.01
C GLN A 19 18.49 -12.16 -10.48
N LEU A 20 17.53 -11.47 -9.85
CA LEU A 20 17.24 -10.07 -10.17
C LEU A 20 18.47 -9.20 -9.89
N ASP A 21 19.00 -8.57 -10.93
CA ASP A 21 20.08 -7.60 -10.85
C ASP A 21 19.65 -6.33 -11.60
N VAL A 22 19.29 -5.30 -10.85
CA VAL A 22 18.81 -4.03 -11.39
C VAL A 22 19.93 -3.00 -11.32
N PRO A 23 20.18 -2.23 -12.39
CA PRO A 23 21.28 -1.30 -12.41
C PRO A 23 21.01 -0.12 -11.45
N PRO A 24 22.04 0.42 -10.77
CA PRO A 24 21.85 1.53 -9.85
C PRO A 24 21.35 2.76 -10.59
N ARG A 25 20.44 3.50 -9.96
CA ARG A 25 19.85 4.75 -10.46
C ARG A 25 19.79 5.76 -9.33
N LEU A 26 20.18 7.00 -9.63
CA LEU A 26 19.85 8.15 -8.81
C LEU A 26 18.50 8.70 -9.30
N LEU A 27 17.48 8.60 -8.46
CA LEU A 27 16.10 8.97 -8.80
C LEU A 27 15.83 10.40 -8.30
N LEU A 28 15.85 11.36 -9.23
CA LEU A 28 15.64 12.80 -8.97
C LEU A 28 14.33 13.33 -9.57
N GLY A 29 13.41 12.44 -9.95
CA GLY A 29 12.07 12.80 -10.40
C GLY A 29 11.10 13.05 -9.23
N PRO A 30 9.82 13.29 -9.52
CA PRO A 30 8.79 13.51 -8.49
C PRO A 30 8.42 12.25 -7.70
N GLY A 31 8.91 11.09 -8.12
CA GLY A 31 8.72 9.82 -7.43
C GLY A 31 8.75 8.62 -8.38
N PRO A 32 8.97 7.41 -7.85
CA PRO A 32 9.43 7.12 -6.49
C PRO A 32 10.88 7.56 -6.26
N SER A 33 11.26 7.80 -4.99
CA SER A 33 12.63 8.16 -4.60
C SER A 33 13.46 6.91 -4.26
N ASN A 34 14.79 7.04 -4.25
CA ASN A 34 15.65 5.99 -3.70
C ASN A 34 15.34 5.77 -2.21
N ALA A 35 15.07 4.52 -1.81
CA ALA A 35 14.83 4.17 -0.41
C ALA A 35 16.14 4.24 0.41
N HIS A 36 16.04 4.67 1.66
CA HIS A 36 17.18 4.64 2.58
C HIS A 36 17.65 3.19 2.84
N PRO A 37 18.96 2.89 2.88
CA PRO A 37 19.46 1.50 3.03
C PRO A 37 18.87 0.71 4.22
N ARG A 38 18.66 1.37 5.38
CA ARG A 38 17.97 0.77 6.54
C ARG A 38 16.56 0.24 6.24
N VAL A 39 15.81 0.90 5.35
CA VAL A 39 14.46 0.45 4.95
C VAL A 39 14.56 -0.82 4.11
N LEU A 40 15.51 -0.85 3.16
CA LEU A 40 15.75 -2.04 2.32
C LEU A 40 16.20 -3.24 3.16
N GLN A 41 17.04 -3.02 4.17
CA GLN A 41 17.44 -4.07 5.10
C GLN A 41 16.25 -4.61 5.91
N ALA A 42 15.37 -3.73 6.39
CA ALA A 42 14.18 -4.14 7.14
C ALA A 42 13.22 -5.01 6.30
N LEU A 43 13.05 -4.70 5.01
CA LEU A 43 12.22 -5.49 4.09
C LEU A 43 12.74 -6.93 3.87
N GLY A 44 14.03 -7.18 4.11
CA GLY A 44 14.65 -8.51 4.01
C GLY A 44 14.56 -9.36 5.29
N MET A 45 13.93 -8.85 6.35
CA MET A 45 13.80 -9.57 7.62
C MET A 45 12.76 -10.71 7.54
N ARG A 46 12.84 -11.67 8.48
CA ARG A 46 11.89 -12.79 8.56
C ARG A 46 10.48 -12.30 8.92
N GLN A 47 9.47 -12.91 8.32
CA GLN A 47 8.07 -12.59 8.63
C GLN A 47 7.66 -13.17 9.99
N VAL A 48 6.67 -12.52 10.61
CA VAL A 48 5.95 -12.99 11.79
C VAL A 48 4.45 -13.09 11.47
N GLY A 49 3.68 -13.81 12.29
CA GLY A 49 2.23 -13.90 12.14
C GLY A 49 1.54 -12.56 12.41
N HIS A 50 0.39 -12.29 11.78
CA HIS A 50 -0.35 -11.03 11.93
C HIS A 50 -0.96 -10.83 13.34
N LEU A 51 -1.05 -11.89 14.15
CA LEU A 51 -1.46 -11.84 15.56
C LEU A 51 -0.28 -12.06 16.52
N ASP A 52 0.95 -12.13 16.02
CA ASP A 52 2.12 -12.26 16.87
C ASP A 52 2.25 -11.01 17.77
N PRO A 53 2.54 -11.16 19.08
CA PRO A 53 2.72 -10.02 19.96
C PRO A 53 3.72 -8.99 19.44
N SER A 54 4.80 -9.44 18.78
CA SER A 54 5.82 -8.58 18.18
C SER A 54 5.26 -7.73 17.06
N PHE A 55 4.35 -8.28 16.25
CA PHE A 55 3.67 -7.54 15.18
C PHE A 55 2.72 -6.49 15.74
N ILE A 56 1.97 -6.84 16.79
CA ILE A 56 1.04 -5.89 17.45
C ILE A 56 1.80 -4.73 18.07
N THR A 57 2.91 -4.99 18.78
CA THR A 57 3.79 -3.95 19.32
C THR A 57 4.32 -3.05 18.21
N LEU A 58 4.84 -3.62 17.11
CA LEU A 58 5.31 -2.86 15.95
C LEU A 58 4.20 -1.97 15.36
N MET A 59 2.98 -2.49 15.22
CA MET A 59 1.86 -1.72 14.70
C MET A 59 1.48 -0.55 15.61
N ASN A 60 1.56 -0.71 16.94
CA ASN A 60 1.36 0.39 17.88
C ASN A 60 2.44 1.47 17.72
N GLU A 61 3.71 1.08 17.60
CA GLU A 61 4.81 2.01 17.32
C GLU A 61 4.60 2.76 16.00
N VAL A 62 4.16 2.07 14.94
CA VAL A 62 3.84 2.70 13.66
C VAL A 62 2.73 3.75 13.81
N GLN A 63 1.69 3.49 14.59
CA GLN A 63 0.63 4.49 14.84
C GLN A 63 1.17 5.74 15.54
N GLU A 64 2.05 5.59 16.54
CA GLU A 64 2.69 6.74 17.19
C GLU A 64 3.61 7.51 16.25
N LEU A 65 4.40 6.81 15.43
CA LEU A 65 5.27 7.45 14.45
C LEU A 65 4.48 8.19 13.36
N LEU A 66 3.31 7.67 12.96
CA LEU A 66 2.41 8.36 12.04
C LEU A 66 1.80 9.61 12.69
N ARG A 67 1.36 9.52 13.95
CA ARG A 67 0.90 10.68 14.73
C ARG A 67 1.99 11.77 14.82
N TYR A 68 3.23 11.36 15.07
CA TYR A 68 4.38 12.27 15.01
C TYR A 68 4.57 12.86 13.60
N ALA A 69 4.58 12.05 12.54
CA ALA A 69 4.80 12.55 11.19
C ALA A 69 3.70 13.52 10.71
N TRP A 70 2.45 13.27 11.13
CA TRP A 70 1.29 14.09 10.78
C TRP A 70 1.02 15.23 11.78
N GLN A 71 1.73 15.26 12.91
CA GLN A 71 1.52 16.20 14.01
C GLN A 71 0.06 16.22 14.49
N THR A 72 -0.45 15.06 14.89
CA THR A 72 -1.84 14.89 15.33
C THR A 72 -1.96 13.96 16.54
N ASP A 73 -2.97 14.19 17.38
CA ASP A 73 -3.34 13.32 18.51
C ASP A 73 -4.45 12.31 18.15
N ASN A 74 -4.85 12.23 16.87
CA ASN A 74 -5.92 11.33 16.44
C ASN A 74 -5.56 9.86 16.75
N GLN A 75 -6.40 9.20 17.54
CA GLN A 75 -6.20 7.79 17.89
C GLN A 75 -6.27 6.88 16.65
N LEU A 76 -7.21 7.14 15.74
CA LEU A 76 -7.31 6.43 14.46
C LEU A 76 -6.33 7.00 13.44
N THR A 77 -5.05 6.67 13.61
CA THR A 77 -3.97 7.05 12.67
C THR A 77 -3.24 5.79 12.24
N VAL A 78 -3.64 5.21 11.10
CA VAL A 78 -3.20 3.88 10.66
C VAL A 78 -2.70 3.89 9.22
N PRO A 79 -1.77 2.99 8.84
CA PRO A 79 -1.38 2.82 7.45
C PRO A 79 -2.48 2.08 6.66
N VAL A 80 -2.63 2.44 5.39
CA VAL A 80 -3.47 1.70 4.42
C VAL A 80 -2.56 0.81 3.57
N SER A 81 -2.89 -0.47 3.48
CA SER A 81 -2.14 -1.46 2.68
C SER A 81 -2.35 -1.26 1.17
N GLY A 82 -1.75 -0.20 0.60
CA GLY A 82 -1.86 0.15 -0.81
C GLY A 82 -0.99 1.36 -1.18
N THR A 83 -1.15 1.84 -2.42
CA THR A 83 -0.52 3.08 -2.87
C THR A 83 -1.24 4.30 -2.30
N GLY A 84 -0.72 5.52 -2.54
CA GLY A 84 -1.38 6.75 -2.09
C GLY A 84 -2.84 6.87 -2.56
N SER A 85 -3.14 6.42 -3.77
CA SER A 85 -4.52 6.41 -4.31
C SER A 85 -5.46 5.46 -3.54
N ALA A 86 -4.95 4.39 -2.94
CA ALA A 86 -5.77 3.50 -2.12
C ALA A 86 -6.17 4.18 -0.81
N ALA A 87 -5.31 5.02 -0.24
CA ALA A 87 -5.66 5.84 0.92
C ALA A 87 -6.72 6.91 0.57
N MET A 88 -6.60 7.56 -0.60
CA MET A 88 -7.61 8.51 -1.09
C MET A 88 -8.99 7.84 -1.25
N GLU A 89 -9.02 6.67 -1.90
CA GLU A 89 -10.24 5.88 -2.05
C GLU A 89 -10.80 5.46 -0.69
N ALA A 90 -9.95 4.93 0.21
CA ALA A 90 -10.39 4.53 1.55
C ALA A 90 -11.02 5.68 2.33
N SER A 91 -10.51 6.91 2.19
CA SER A 91 -11.14 8.09 2.80
C SER A 91 -12.55 8.32 2.22
N LEU A 92 -12.69 8.48 0.90
CA LEU A 92 -14.00 8.74 0.28
C LEU A 92 -14.99 7.59 0.43
N ALA A 93 -14.53 6.34 0.32
CA ALA A 93 -15.34 5.14 0.44
C ALA A 93 -16.02 5.00 1.81
N ASN A 94 -15.41 5.56 2.86
CA ASN A 94 -15.89 5.44 4.23
C ASN A 94 -16.56 6.71 4.76
N THR A 95 -16.41 7.86 4.11
CA THR A 95 -16.98 9.14 4.59
C THR A 95 -18.06 9.73 3.69
N VAL A 96 -18.30 9.17 2.50
CA VAL A 96 -19.27 9.71 1.52
C VAL A 96 -20.28 8.64 1.13
N GLU A 97 -21.56 8.99 1.22
CA GLU A 97 -22.71 8.18 0.83
C GLU A 97 -23.36 8.65 -0.48
N PRO A 98 -24.14 7.80 -1.17
CA PRO A 98 -24.89 8.20 -2.36
C PRO A 98 -25.84 9.37 -2.06
N GLY A 99 -25.68 10.47 -2.81
CA GLY A 99 -26.47 11.69 -2.66
C GLY A 99 -25.77 12.82 -1.90
N ASP A 100 -24.63 12.54 -1.25
CA ASP A 100 -23.80 13.57 -0.62
C ASP A 100 -23.18 14.50 -1.68
N VAL A 101 -23.01 15.77 -1.29
CA VAL A 101 -22.34 16.77 -2.12
C VAL A 101 -20.88 16.87 -1.70
N VAL A 102 -19.97 16.52 -2.61
CA VAL A 102 -18.51 16.61 -2.40
C VAL A 102 -17.94 17.78 -3.21
N LEU A 103 -17.27 18.71 -2.54
CA LEU A 103 -16.51 19.78 -3.20
C LEU A 103 -15.06 19.33 -3.42
N VAL A 104 -14.61 19.34 -4.68
CA VAL A 104 -13.21 19.04 -5.05
C VAL A 104 -12.56 20.24 -5.72
N GLY A 105 -11.49 20.76 -5.12
CA GLY A 105 -10.65 21.80 -5.70
C GLY A 105 -9.67 21.23 -6.73
N VAL A 106 -10.07 21.15 -8.00
CA VAL A 106 -9.22 20.59 -9.06
C VAL A 106 -8.15 21.59 -9.50
N ASN A 107 -6.88 21.24 -9.27
CA ASN A 107 -5.71 21.98 -9.76
C ASN A 107 -4.62 21.03 -10.31
N GLY A 108 -5.05 20.01 -11.06
CA GLY A 108 -4.17 19.01 -11.67
C GLY A 108 -4.65 17.57 -11.46
N TYR A 109 -3.81 16.63 -11.89
CA TYR A 109 -4.14 15.19 -12.00
C TYR A 109 -4.77 14.58 -10.74
N PHE A 110 -4.25 14.88 -9.55
CA PHE A 110 -4.78 14.29 -8.32
C PHE A 110 -6.17 14.82 -7.93
N GLY A 111 -6.52 16.05 -8.34
CA GLY A 111 -7.86 16.59 -8.15
C GLY A 111 -8.86 15.90 -9.06
N GLU A 112 -8.52 15.72 -10.34
CA GLU A 112 -9.33 14.95 -11.30
C GLU A 112 -9.53 13.51 -10.82
N ARG A 113 -8.48 12.90 -10.29
CA ARG A 113 -8.56 11.54 -9.74
C ARG A 113 -9.52 11.45 -8.54
N LEU A 114 -9.56 12.48 -7.68
CA LEU A 114 -10.49 12.53 -6.57
C LEU A 114 -11.94 12.71 -7.05
N CYS A 115 -12.17 13.45 -8.14
CA CYS A 115 -13.49 13.53 -8.78
C CYS A 115 -13.97 12.17 -9.30
N ASP A 116 -13.10 11.41 -9.97
CA ASP A 116 -13.45 10.05 -10.43
C ASP A 116 -13.90 9.16 -9.27
N MET A 117 -13.15 9.21 -8.15
CA MET A 117 -13.44 8.40 -6.96
C MET A 117 -14.74 8.85 -6.26
N ALA A 118 -15.02 10.14 -6.24
CA ALA A 118 -16.25 10.67 -5.64
C ALA A 118 -17.51 10.36 -6.48
N GLY A 119 -17.36 10.16 -7.79
CA GLY A 119 -18.46 9.84 -8.71
C GLY A 119 -18.85 8.37 -8.80
N ARG A 120 -18.29 7.51 -7.93
CA ARG A 120 -18.55 6.06 -7.87
C ARG A 120 -19.99 5.69 -7.52
#